data_AF-A0A432RA94-F1
#
_entry.id   AF-A0A432RA94-F1
#
_cell.length_a   1.000
_cell.length_b   1.000
_cell.length_c   1.000
_cell.angle_alpha   90.00
_cell.angle_beta   90.00
_cell.angle_gamma   90.00
#
_symmetry.space_group_name_H-M   'P 1'
#
loop_
_entity.id
_entity.type
_entity.pdbx_description
1 polymer ?
#
loop_
_entity_poly.entity_id
_entity_poly.type
_entity_poly.pdbx_seq_one_letter_code
_entity_poly.pdbx_strand_id
1 'polypeptide(L)'
;MLDQKTQEIIKSTAPIIKEKGEEITTRMYEILFSKYPETKELFKNAPKDQYKRLANAIFAYSANIDRLDALQEAIERMARKHVETNVKPEHYPLVKDALLTAIKEVLNPPQEILEAWDKAYDLLADVLIEREKQLYMEKTA
;
A
#
# COMPACT_ATOMS: atom_id res chain seq x y z
N MET A 1 13.48 9.35 -3.79
CA MET A 1 14.36 8.17 -3.58
C MET A 1 14.55 8.00 -2.09
N LEU A 2 14.42 6.79 -1.55
CA LEU A 2 14.62 6.53 -0.11
C LEU A 2 16.11 6.50 0.22
N ASP A 3 16.47 6.98 1.42
CA ASP A 3 17.83 6.83 1.93
C ASP A 3 18.15 5.35 2.21
N GLN A 4 19.44 5.01 2.20
CA GLN A 4 19.90 3.63 2.33
C GLN A 4 19.42 2.95 3.62
N LYS A 5 19.41 3.70 4.73
CA LYS A 5 18.99 3.19 6.04
C LYS A 5 17.51 2.80 6.03
N THR A 6 16.66 3.64 5.44
CA THR A 6 15.24 3.32 5.24
C THR A 6 15.07 2.05 4.39
N GLN A 7 15.83 1.90 3.30
CA GLN A 7 15.75 0.70 2.46
C GLN A 7 16.17 -0.58 3.22
N GLU A 8 17.22 -0.51 4.04
CA GLU A 8 17.68 -1.63 4.87
C GLU A 8 16.64 -2.04 5.92
N ILE A 9 15.98 -1.07 6.56
CA ILE A 9 14.89 -1.34 7.52
C ILE A 9 13.71 -2.03 6.82
N ILE A 10 13.29 -1.53 5.65
CA ILE A 10 12.20 -2.13 4.88
C ILE A 10 12.54 -3.57 4.47
N LYS A 11 13.75 -3.81 3.95
CA LYS A 11 14.19 -5.15 3.56
C LYS A 11 14.27 -6.11 4.74
N SER A 12 14.81 -5.67 5.87
CA SER A 12 14.94 -6.50 7.09
C SER A 12 13.59 -6.80 7.76
N THR A 13 12.60 -5.93 7.61
CA THR A 13 11.24 -6.12 8.18
C THR A 13 10.26 -6.78 7.21
N ALA A 14 10.60 -6.86 5.91
CA ALA A 14 9.77 -7.54 4.91
C ALA A 14 9.39 -9.00 5.28
N PRO A 15 10.28 -9.85 5.85
CA PRO A 15 9.94 -11.22 6.21
C PRO A 15 8.85 -11.31 7.29
N ILE A 16 8.94 -10.51 8.37
CA ILE A 16 7.95 -10.53 9.45
C ILE A 16 6.60 -9.94 8.98
N ILE A 17 6.64 -8.92 8.11
CA ILE A 17 5.44 -8.39 7.47
C ILE A 17 4.79 -9.44 6.57
N LYS A 18 5.58 -10.28 5.88
CA LYS A 18 5.04 -11.39 5.08
C LYS A 18 4.33 -12.42 5.95
N GLU A 19 4.98 -12.83 7.04
CA GLU A 19 4.45 -13.81 7.98
C GLU A 19 3.14 -13.32 8.63
N LYS A 20 3.10 -12.04 8.99
CA LYS A 20 1.96 -11.39 9.63
C LYS A 20 1.04 -10.66 8.66
N GLY A 21 1.22 -10.83 7.35
CA GLY A 21 0.58 -9.99 6.33
C GLY A 21 -0.94 -10.09 6.32
N GLU A 22 -1.48 -11.29 6.55
CA GLU A 22 -2.93 -11.50 6.65
C GLU A 22 -3.53 -10.84 7.91
N GLU A 23 -2.83 -10.92 9.04
CA GLU A 23 -3.23 -10.28 10.30
C GLU A 23 -3.21 -8.75 10.18
N ILE A 24 -2.11 -8.20 9.65
CA ILE A 24 -1.93 -6.76 9.41
C ILE A 24 -2.98 -6.22 8.45
N THR A 25 -3.20 -6.89 7.30
CA THR A 25 -4.16 -6.39 6.31
C THR A 25 -5.60 -6.52 6.76
N THR A 26 -5.95 -7.59 7.49
CA THR A 26 -7.27 -7.72 8.12
C THR A 26 -7.50 -6.56 9.07
N ARG A 27 -6.53 -6.29 9.96
CA ARG A 27 -6.63 -5.21 10.93
C ARG A 27 -6.69 -3.82 10.26
N MET A 28 -5.92 -3.63 9.20
CA MET A 28 -5.95 -2.41 8.40
C MET A 28 -7.35 -2.15 7.83
N TYR A 29 -8.04 -3.16 7.27
CA TYR A 29 -9.40 -2.99 6.76
C TYR A 29 -10.41 -2.64 7.86
N GLU A 30 -10.31 -3.27 9.03
CA GLU A 30 -11.16 -2.93 10.18
C GLU A 30 -11.01 -1.45 10.56
N ILE A 31 -9.76 -0.98 10.67
CA ILE A 31 -9.45 0.41 11.00
C ILE A 31 -9.94 1.35 9.90
N LEU A 32 -9.62 1.05 8.64
CA LEU A 32 -9.99 1.85 7.47
C LEU A 32 -11.51 2.03 7.39
N PHE A 33 -12.26 0.95 7.51
CA PHE A 33 -13.72 0.98 7.38
C PHE A 33 -14.45 1.50 8.63
N SER A 34 -13.78 1.52 9.77
CA SER A 34 -14.28 2.13 11.00
C SER A 34 -14.03 3.64 11.01
N LYS A 35 -12.83 4.09 10.63
CA LYS A 35 -12.41 5.49 10.69
C LYS A 35 -12.82 6.29 9.44
N TYR A 36 -12.85 5.63 8.29
CA TYR A 36 -13.11 6.22 6.97
C TYR A 36 -14.18 5.41 6.21
N PRO A 37 -15.42 5.36 6.72
CA PRO A 37 -16.49 4.51 6.16
C PRO A 37 -16.81 4.77 4.68
N GLU A 38 -16.53 5.97 4.17
CA GLU A 38 -16.65 6.35 2.76
C GLU A 38 -15.78 5.48 1.83
N THR A 39 -14.66 4.97 2.33
CA THR A 39 -13.75 4.13 1.55
C THR A 39 -14.36 2.76 1.21
N LYS A 40 -15.38 2.29 1.95
CA LYS A 40 -16.07 1.01 1.70
C LYS A 40 -16.56 0.88 0.27
N GLU A 41 -17.02 1.99 -0.33
CA GLU A 41 -17.55 2.02 -1.68
C GLU A 41 -16.48 1.62 -2.73
N LEU A 42 -15.21 1.97 -2.48
CA LEU A 42 -14.07 1.60 -3.33
C LEU A 42 -13.84 0.09 -3.35
N PHE A 43 -14.25 -0.62 -2.29
CA PHE A 43 -14.04 -2.05 -2.10
C PHE A 43 -15.29 -2.90 -2.31
N LYS A 44 -16.44 -2.30 -2.67
CA LYS A 44 -17.73 -3.02 -2.80
C LYS A 44 -17.69 -4.24 -3.73
N ASN A 45 -16.88 -4.16 -4.79
CA ASN A 45 -16.70 -5.20 -5.81
C ASN A 45 -15.34 -5.90 -5.68
N ALA A 46 -14.62 -5.68 -4.58
CA ALA A 46 -13.34 -6.33 -4.35
C ALA A 46 -13.56 -7.83 -4.17
N PRO A 47 -12.70 -8.68 -4.75
CA PRO A 47 -12.83 -10.12 -4.58
C PRO A 47 -12.53 -10.48 -3.12
N LYS A 48 -13.07 -11.62 -2.66
CA LYS A 48 -12.92 -12.05 -1.26
C LYS A 48 -11.45 -12.18 -0.83
N ASP A 49 -10.51 -12.40 -1.74
CA ASP A 49 -9.07 -12.52 -1.50
C ASP A 49 -8.31 -11.17 -1.58
N GLN A 50 -9.01 -10.03 -1.67
CA GLN A 50 -8.38 -8.71 -1.83
C GLN A 50 -7.38 -8.37 -0.72
N TYR A 51 -7.62 -8.78 0.53
CA TYR A 51 -6.68 -8.59 1.63
C TYR A 51 -5.35 -9.30 1.39
N LYS A 52 -5.38 -10.53 0.84
CA LYS A 52 -4.18 -11.26 0.45
C LYS A 52 -3.46 -10.58 -0.71
N ARG A 53 -4.20 -10.05 -1.68
CA ARG A 53 -3.61 -9.34 -2.84
C ARG A 53 -2.87 -8.07 -2.41
N LEU A 54 -3.47 -7.28 -1.52
CA LEU A 54 -2.85 -6.09 -0.98
C LEU A 54 -1.60 -6.43 -0.14
N ALA A 55 -1.69 -7.43 0.74
CA ALA A 55 -0.56 -7.91 1.52
C ALA A 55 0.60 -8.35 0.61
N ASN A 56 0.31 -9.12 -0.43
CA ASN A 56 1.30 -9.60 -1.38
C ASN A 56 1.93 -8.47 -2.20
N ALA A 57 1.15 -7.45 -2.59
CA ALA A 57 1.67 -6.28 -3.30
C ALA A 57 2.62 -5.46 -2.42
N ILE A 58 2.22 -5.18 -1.17
CA ILE A 58 3.05 -4.46 -0.19
C ILE A 58 4.34 -5.26 0.11
N PHE A 59 4.24 -6.58 0.23
CA PHE A 59 5.40 -7.46 0.41
C PHE A 59 6.33 -7.48 -0.81
N ALA A 60 5.80 -7.62 -2.01
CA ALA A 60 6.61 -7.63 -3.23
C ALA A 60 7.33 -6.29 -3.43
N TYR A 61 6.67 -5.20 -3.07
CA TYR A 61 7.24 -3.86 -3.05
C TYR A 61 8.36 -3.73 -2.02
N SER A 62 8.14 -4.11 -0.75
CA SER A 62 9.17 -4.00 0.29
C SER A 62 10.40 -4.85 -0.01
N ALA A 63 10.21 -6.04 -0.61
CA ALA A 63 11.31 -6.92 -1.02
C ALA A 63 12.13 -6.37 -2.22
N ASN A 64 11.57 -5.45 -3.01
CA ASN A 64 12.22 -4.88 -4.19
C ASN A 64 12.25 -3.34 -4.15
N ILE A 65 12.33 -2.76 -2.94
CA ILE A 65 12.28 -1.31 -2.72
C ILE A 65 13.39 -0.53 -3.46
N ASP A 66 14.49 -1.21 -3.80
CA ASP A 66 15.64 -0.72 -4.55
C ASP A 66 15.64 -1.11 -6.04
N ARG A 67 14.62 -1.86 -6.49
CA ARG A 67 14.44 -2.35 -7.87
C ARG A 67 12.99 -2.17 -8.31
N LEU A 68 12.53 -0.92 -8.31
CA LEU A 68 11.15 -0.58 -8.69
C LEU A 68 10.86 -0.87 -10.17
N ASP A 69 11.88 -0.89 -11.01
CA ASP A 69 11.82 -1.33 -12.41
C ASP A 69 11.26 -2.75 -12.53
N ALA A 70 11.62 -3.66 -11.62
CA ALA A 70 11.10 -5.02 -11.58
C ALA A 70 9.61 -5.10 -11.21
N LEU A 71 9.04 -4.00 -10.69
CA LEU A 71 7.63 -3.92 -10.28
C LEU A 71 6.75 -3.20 -11.29
N GLN A 72 7.30 -2.73 -12.42
CA GLN A 72 6.58 -1.89 -13.37
C GLN A 72 5.26 -2.50 -13.85
N GLU A 73 5.25 -3.79 -14.21
CA GLU A 73 4.01 -4.47 -14.61
C GLU A 73 3.00 -4.60 -13.46
N ALA A 74 3.47 -4.82 -12.24
CA ALA A 74 2.61 -4.95 -11.07
C ALA A 74 1.96 -3.59 -10.72
N ILE A 75 2.75 -2.52 -10.78
CA ILE A 75 2.30 -1.14 -10.62
C ILE A 75 1.26 -0.80 -11.70
N GLU A 76 1.52 -1.14 -12.97
CA GLU A 76 0.59 -0.89 -14.07
C GLU A 76 -0.76 -1.57 -13.85
N ARG A 77 -0.75 -2.86 -13.46
CA ARG A 77 -1.97 -3.61 -13.15
C ARG A 77 -2.74 -2.99 -11.98
N MET A 78 -2.04 -2.53 -10.95
CA MET A 78 -2.62 -1.90 -9.77
C MET A 78 -3.26 -0.54 -10.12
N ALA A 79 -2.53 0.33 -10.82
CA ALA A 79 -2.98 1.64 -11.25
C ALA A 79 -4.25 1.55 -12.13
N ARG A 80 -4.30 0.61 -13.08
CA ARG A 80 -5.51 0.36 -13.87
C ARG A 80 -6.69 -0.03 -13.00
N LYS A 81 -6.47 -0.91 -12.02
CA LYS A 81 -7.53 -1.34 -11.11
C LYS A 81 -8.04 -0.18 -10.25
N HIS A 82 -7.15 0.67 -9.77
CA HIS A 82 -7.47 1.87 -9.02
C HIS A 82 -8.33 2.85 -9.83
N VAL A 83 -8.01 3.05 -11.11
CA VAL A 83 -8.82 3.88 -12.03
C VAL A 83 -10.20 3.27 -12.28
N GLU A 84 -10.31 1.94 -12.41
CA GLU A 84 -11.61 1.25 -12.52
C GLU A 84 -12.49 1.46 -11.28
N THR A 85 -11.88 1.50 -10.09
CA THR A 85 -12.59 1.66 -8.81
C THR A 85 -12.65 3.11 -8.33
N ASN A 86 -12.31 4.08 -9.20
CA ASN A 86 -12.33 5.52 -8.90
C ASN A 86 -11.45 5.94 -7.70
N VAL A 87 -10.31 5.29 -7.49
CA VAL A 87 -9.34 5.73 -6.47
C VAL A 87 -8.78 7.11 -6.83
N LYS A 88 -8.61 7.97 -5.83
CA LYS A 88 -8.15 9.35 -5.95
C LYS A 88 -6.97 9.59 -5.01
N PRO A 89 -6.13 10.61 -5.27
CA PRO A 89 -5.00 10.95 -4.40
C PRO A 89 -5.39 11.13 -2.93
N GLU A 90 -6.57 11.68 -2.66
CA GLU A 90 -7.12 11.89 -1.32
C GLU A 90 -7.41 10.60 -0.53
N HIS A 91 -7.50 9.43 -1.19
CA HIS A 91 -7.69 8.15 -0.51
C HIS A 91 -6.38 7.57 0.06
N TYR A 92 -5.22 7.93 -0.50
CA TYR A 92 -3.92 7.39 -0.08
C TYR A 92 -3.59 7.70 1.38
N PRO A 93 -3.76 8.94 1.88
CA PRO A 93 -3.55 9.22 3.30
C PRO A 93 -4.42 8.37 4.24
N LEU A 94 -5.65 8.03 3.83
CA LEU A 94 -6.58 7.23 4.63
C LEU A 94 -6.10 5.78 4.78
N VAL A 95 -5.66 5.20 3.66
CA VAL A 95 -5.08 3.85 3.63
C VAL A 95 -3.75 3.82 4.39
N LYS A 96 -2.92 4.86 4.26
CA LYS A 96 -1.66 5.00 4.99
C LYS A 96 -1.86 4.96 6.50
N ASP A 97 -2.76 5.81 7.00
CA ASP A 97 -3.09 5.88 8.43
C ASP A 97 -3.56 4.52 8.97
N ALA A 98 -4.48 3.85 8.25
CA ALA A 98 -4.96 2.54 8.64
C ALA A 98 -3.86 1.47 8.62
N LEU A 99 -2.99 1.47 7.60
CA LEU A 99 -1.91 0.50 7.46
C LEU A 99 -0.85 0.65 8.55
N LEU A 100 -0.38 1.88 8.79
CA LEU A 100 0.64 2.13 9.83
C LEU A 100 0.08 1.84 11.23
N THR A 101 -1.19 2.16 11.48
CA THR A 101 -1.87 1.79 12.73
C THR A 101 -1.93 0.26 12.89
N ALA A 102 -2.29 -0.48 11.84
CA ALA A 102 -2.34 -1.93 11.88
C ALA A 102 -0.95 -2.56 12.10
N ILE A 103 0.09 -2.07 11.43
CA ILE A 103 1.47 -2.51 11.64
C ILE A 103 1.88 -2.27 13.11
N LYS A 104 1.54 -1.09 13.65
CA LYS A 104 1.81 -0.75 15.06
C LYS A 104 1.10 -1.69 16.03
N GLU A 105 -0.19 -1.95 15.81
CA GLU A 105 -0.98 -2.81 16.71
C GLU A 105 -0.57 -4.28 16.65
N VAL A 106 -0.23 -4.80 15.47
CA VAL A 106 0.10 -6.22 15.29
C VAL A 106 1.56 -6.53 15.65
N LEU A 107 2.50 -5.68 15.24
CA LEU A 107 3.94 -5.94 15.43
C LEU A 107 4.54 -5.21 16.62
N ASN A 108 3.89 -4.15 17.12
CA ASN A 108 4.43 -3.22 18.12
C ASN A 108 5.92 -2.87 17.88
N PRO A 109 6.30 -2.46 16.65
CA PRO A 109 7.70 -2.28 16.32
C PRO A 109 8.23 -0.95 16.90
N PRO A 110 9.57 -0.78 16.97
CA PRO A 110 10.18 0.51 17.26
C PRO A 110 9.70 1.60 16.29
N GLN A 111 9.62 2.83 16.78
CA GLN A 111 9.17 4.01 16.02
C GLN A 111 9.90 4.17 14.67
N GLU A 112 11.20 3.89 14.64
CA GLU A 112 12.04 3.96 13.45
C GLU A 112 11.56 3.04 12.31
N ILE A 113 10.97 1.88 12.65
CA ILE A 113 10.40 0.96 11.66
C ILE A 113 9.12 1.57 11.07
N LEU A 114 8.25 2.15 11.91
CA LEU A 114 7.03 2.81 11.43
C LEU A 114 7.35 3.98 10.49
N GLU A 115 8.38 4.77 10.82
CA GLU A 115 8.84 5.88 9.97
C GLU A 115 9.41 5.39 8.64
N ALA A 116 10.13 4.28 8.63
CA ALA A 116 10.62 3.67 7.40
C ALA A 116 9.45 3.21 6.52
N TRP A 117 8.44 2.57 7.10
CA TRP A 117 7.23 2.11 6.40
C TRP A 117 6.37 3.27 5.89
N ASP A 118 6.28 4.37 6.64
CA ASP A 118 5.61 5.60 6.21
C ASP A 118 6.25 6.16 4.94
N LYS A 119 7.57 6.36 4.95
CA LYS A 119 8.33 6.82 3.78
C LYS A 119 8.21 5.87 2.60
N ALA A 120 8.26 4.56 2.85
CA ALA A 120 8.14 3.55 1.81
C ALA A 120 6.76 3.56 1.17
N TYR A 121 5.70 3.73 1.97
CA TYR A 121 4.35 3.89 1.48
C TYR A 121 4.24 5.13 0.58
N ASP A 122 4.73 6.28 1.05
CA ASP A 122 4.63 7.55 0.30
C ASP A 122 5.31 7.46 -1.06
N LEU A 123 6.48 6.80 -1.15
CA LEU A 123 7.15 6.58 -2.42
C LEU A 123 6.29 5.75 -3.40
N LEU A 124 5.63 4.70 -2.93
CA LEU A 124 4.74 3.89 -3.78
C LEU A 124 3.49 4.66 -4.18
N ALA A 125 2.93 5.42 -3.23
CA ALA A 125 1.77 6.26 -3.44
C ALA A 125 2.02 7.28 -4.55
N ASP A 126 3.14 7.99 -4.51
CA ASP A 126 3.53 8.97 -5.54
C ASP A 126 3.60 8.33 -6.94
N VAL A 127 4.22 7.15 -7.03
CA VAL A 127 4.35 6.41 -8.31
C VAL A 127 2.98 6.00 -8.86
N LEU A 128 2.10 5.48 -8.00
CA LEU A 128 0.76 5.07 -8.40
C LEU A 128 -0.10 6.28 -8.79
N ILE A 129 -0.09 7.36 -7.99
CA ILE A 129 -0.85 8.58 -8.23
C ILE A 129 -0.48 9.19 -9.58
N GLU A 130 0.81 9.29 -9.90
CA GLU A 130 1.26 9.84 -11.18
C GLU A 130 0.81 8.95 -12.34
N ARG A 131 0.90 7.62 -12.19
CA ARG A 131 0.44 6.72 -13.25
C ARG A 131 -1.08 6.74 -13.43
N GLU A 132 -1.84 6.78 -12.34
CA GLU A 132 -3.30 6.85 -12.36
C GLU A 132 -3.79 8.14 -12.99
N LYS A 133 -3.11 9.26 -12.74
CA LYS A 133 -3.41 10.54 -13.39
C LYS A 133 -3.33 10.43 -14.92
N GLN A 134 -2.30 9.78 -15.45
CA GLN A 134 -2.17 9.52 -16.88
C GLN A 134 -3.30 8.65 -17.42
N LEU A 135 -3.61 7.54 -16.73
CA LEU A 135 -4.70 6.64 -17.09
C LEU A 135 -6.08 7.31 -17.05
N TYR A 136 -6.31 8.22 -16.10
CA TYR A 136 -7.52 9.04 -16.06
C TYR A 136 -7.61 9.96 -17.28
N MET A 137 -6.49 10.60 -17.69
CA MET A 137 -6.47 11.42 -18.90
C MET A 137 -6.76 10.59 -20.16
N GLU A 138 -6.17 9.41 -20.29
CA GLU A 138 -6.42 8.47 -21.40
C GLU A 138 -7.90 8.05 -21.49
N LYS A 139 -8.56 7.83 -20.36
CA LYS A 139 -9.99 7.41 -20.31
C LYS A 139 -10.96 8.53 -20.73
N THR A 140 -10.52 9.78 -20.64
CA THR A 140 -11.37 10.95 -20.93
C THR A 140 -11.12 11.54 -22.31
N ALA A 141 -10.12 11.02 -23.05
CA ALA A 141 -9.81 11.35 -24.43
C ALA A 141 -10.61 10.47 -25.40
#